data_AF-W4R0N5-F1
#
_entry.id   AF-W4R0N5-F1
#
_cell.length_a   1.000
_cell.length_b   1.000
_cell.length_c   1.000
_cell.angle_alpha   90.00
_cell.angle_beta   90.00
_cell.angle_gamma   90.00
#
_symmetry.space_group_name_H-M   'P 1'
#
loop_
_entity.id
_entity.type
_entity.pdbx_description
1 polymer ?
#
loop_
_entity_poly.entity_id
_entity_poly.type
_entity_poly.pdbx_seq_one_letter_code
_entity_poly.pdbx_strand_id
1 'polypeptide(L)' 'MNEPKPYYSREELLTLLDYVQQKAKEETKLQVAECMLDYGIDSKLVVTLTGLTANQLTKR' A
#
# COMPACT_ATOMS: atom_id res chain seq x y z
N MET A 1 24.91 11.84 20.49
CA MET A 1 24.73 12.95 19.53
C MET A 1 23.25 13.01 19.23
N ASN A 2 22.57 14.10 19.57
CA ASN A 2 21.16 14.29 19.19
C ASN A 2 21.16 14.86 17.77
N GLU A 3 20.84 14.04 16.78
CA GLU A 3 20.65 14.52 15.41
C GLU A 3 19.55 15.58 15.42
N PRO A 4 19.75 16.75 14.77
CA PRO A 4 18.71 17.76 14.70
C PRO A 4 17.52 17.18 13.92
N LYS A 5 16.35 17.11 14.57
CA LYS A 5 15.12 16.70 13.90
C LYS A 5 14.85 17.67 12.75
N PRO A 6 14.62 17.18 11.52
CA PRO A 6 14.29 18.05 10.40
C PRO A 6 13.07 18.89 10.74
N TYR A 7 13.20 20.21 10.64
CA TYR A 7 12.08 21.13 10.74
C TYR A 7 11.28 21.04 9.43
N TYR A 8 10.25 20.21 9.42
CA TYR A 8 9.29 20.18 8.33
C TYR A 8 8.33 21.37 8.43
N SER A 9 8.09 22.03 7.31
CA SER A 9 6.93 22.89 7.15
C SER A 9 5.63 22.09 7.31
N ARG A 10 4.51 22.79 7.56
CA ARG A 10 3.20 22.14 7.71
C ARG A 10 2.83 21.35 6.45
N GLU A 11 3.11 21.92 5.28
CA GLU A 11 2.81 21.33 3.97
C GLU A 11 3.64 20.07 3.73
N GLU A 12 4.92 20.08 4.08
CA GLU A 12 5.79 18.90 3.99
C GLU A 12 5.32 17.78 4.92
N LEU A 13 4.91 18.11 6.14
CA LEU A 13 4.39 17.13 7.08
C LEU A 13 3.08 16.50 6.58
N LEU A 14 2.15 17.30 6.05
CA LEU A 14 0.91 16.79 5.47
C LEU A 14 1.16 15.87 4.27
N THR A 15 2.13 16.24 3.42
CA THR A 15 2.52 15.42 2.27
C THR A 15 3.11 14.08 2.72
N LEU A 16 3.95 14.07 3.76
CA LEU A 16 4.49 12.84 4.33
C LEU A 16 3.41 11.95 4.95
N LEU A 17 2.46 12.54 5.66
CA LEU A 17 1.34 11.80 6.26
C LEU A 17 0.43 11.19 5.20
N ASP A 18 0.10 11.94 4.14
CA ASP A 18 -0.66 11.43 3.00
C ASP A 18 0.07 10.28 2.30
N TYR A 19 1.38 10.42 2.08
CA TYR A 19 2.21 9.35 1.53
C TYR A 19 2.17 8.08 2.39
N VAL A 20 2.37 8.21 3.70
CA VAL A 20 2.32 7.07 4.64
C VAL A 20 0.94 6.43 4.63
N GLN A 21 -0.13 7.22 4.63
CA GLN A 21 -1.50 6.72 4.57
C GLN A 21 -1.76 5.94 3.27
N GLN A 22 -1.33 6.47 2.12
CA GLN A 22 -1.47 5.82 0.83
C GLN A 22 -0.68 4.51 0.79
N LYS A 23 0.56 4.49 1.30
CA LYS A 23 1.38 3.28 1.38
C LYS A 23 0.76 2.20 2.25
N ALA A 24 0.28 2.55 3.44
CA ALA A 24 -0.40 1.59 4.32
C ALA A 24 -1.66 1.00 3.66
N LYS A 25 -2.41 1.81 2.90
CA LYS A 25 -3.58 1.36 2.15
C LYS A 25 -3.20 0.42 0.99
N GLU A 26 -2.10 0.70 0.29
CA GLU A 26 -1.57 -0.19 -0.76
C GLU A 26 -1.12 -1.54 -0.19
N GLU A 27 -0.38 -1.54 0.92
CA GLU A 27 0.06 -2.76 1.61
C GLU A 27 -1.11 -3.60 2.09
N THR A 28 -2.14 -2.97 2.67
CA THR A 28 -3.36 -3.66 3.10
C THR A 28 -4.06 -4.35 1.93
N LYS A 29 -4.15 -3.67 0.77
CA LYS A 29 -4.75 -4.27 -0.44
C LYS A 29 -3.98 -5.49 -0.94
N LEU A 30 -2.65 -5.43 -0.88
CA LEU A 30 -1.78 -6.55 -1.27
C LEU A 30 -1.98 -7.76 -0.35
N GLN A 31 -1.98 -7.55 0.97
CA GLN A 31 -2.22 -8.63 1.95
C GLN A 31 -3.59 -9.29 1.76
N VAL A 32 -4.64 -8.49 1.51
CA VAL A 32 -5.97 -9.02 1.23
C VAL A 32 -5.97 -9.82 -0.07
N ALA A 33 -5.34 -9.32 -1.13
CA ALA A 33 -5.21 -10.04 -2.38
C ALA A 33 -4.47 -11.37 -2.23
N GLU A 34 -3.36 -11.40 -1.48
CA GLU A 34 -2.61 -12.62 -1.19
C GLU A 34 -3.50 -13.65 -0.50
N CYS A 35 -4.20 -13.24 0.56
CA CYS A 35 -5.10 -14.12 1.29
C CYS A 35 -6.22 -14.68 0.40
N MET A 36 -6.80 -13.86 -0.49
CA MET A 36 -7.80 -14.30 -1.45
C MET A 36 -7.25 -15.34 -2.44
N LEU A 37 -6.03 -15.13 -2.96
CA LEU A 37 -5.36 -16.07 -3.85
C LEU A 37 -5.02 -17.39 -3.14
N ASP A 38 -4.58 -17.33 -1.88
CA ASP A 38 -4.29 -18.52 -1.07
C ASP A 38 -5.55 -19.36 -0.80
N TYR A 39 -6.72 -18.72 -0.74
CA TYR A 39 -8.01 -19.41 -0.71
C TYR A 39 -8.48 -19.94 -2.08
N GLY A 40 -7.69 -19.77 -3.14
CA GLY A 40 -8.02 -20.23 -4.49
C GLY A 40 -9.04 -19.36 -5.22
N ILE A 41 -9.25 -18.12 -4.78
CA ILE A 41 -10.11 -17.16 -5.49
C ILE A 41 -9.46 -16.79 -6.83
N ASP A 42 -10.27 -16.77 -7.90
CA ASP A 42 -9.81 -16.42 -9.25
C ASP A 42 -9.11 -15.05 -9.30
N SER A 43 -7.96 -15.00 -9.97
CA SER A 43 -7.11 -13.81 -10.00
C SER A 43 -7.76 -12.60 -10.68
N LYS A 44 -8.69 -12.79 -11.62
CA LYS A 44 -9.46 -11.68 -12.22
C LYS A 44 -10.42 -11.09 -11.20
N LEU A 45 -11.06 -11.93 -10.39
CA LEU A 45 -11.94 -11.48 -9.31
C LEU A 45 -11.15 -10.74 -8.23
N VAL A 46 -9.96 -11.21 -7.88
CA VAL A 46 -9.05 -10.52 -6.94
C VAL A 46 -8.67 -9.13 -7.46
N VAL A 47 -8.31 -9.00 -8.74
CA VAL A 47 -8.03 -7.70 -9.40
C VAL A 47 -9.24 -6.77 -9.29
N THR A 48 -10.44 -7.27 -9.59
CA THR A 48 -11.67 -6.46 -9.53
C THR A 48 -11.97 -5.97 -8.11
N LEU A 49 -11.83 -6.83 -7.10
CA LEU A 49 -12.21 -6.49 -5.72
C LEU A 49 -11.17 -5.61 -5.01
N THR A 50 -9.88 -5.82 -5.28
CA THR A 50 -8.81 -5.06 -4.62
C THR A 50 -8.42 -3.79 -5.38
N GLY A 51 -8.77 -3.71 -6.67
CA GLY A 51 -8.35 -2.65 -7.59
C GLY A 51 -6.85 -2.68 -7.90
N LEU A 52 -6.16 -3.78 -7.57
CA LEU A 52 -4.77 -4.02 -7.94
C LEU A 52 -4.69 -4.43 -9.41
N THR A 53 -3.62 -4.05 -10.08
CA THR A 53 -3.32 -4.53 -11.42
C THR A 53 -2.79 -5.97 -11.37
N ALA A 54 -2.94 -6.72 -12.47
CA ALA A 54 -2.37 -8.07 -12.56
C ALA A 54 -0.85 -8.10 -12.29
N ASN A 55 -0.14 -7.03 -12.69
CA ASN A 55 1.30 -6.89 -12.46
C ASN A 55 1.66 -6.69 -10.97
N GLN A 56 0.74 -6.11 -10.19
CA GLN A 56 0.93 -5.97 -8.74
C GLN A 56 0.71 -7.29 -7.99
N LEU A 57 -0.09 -8.21 -8.56
CA LEU A 57 -0.30 -9.54 -8.00
C LEU A 57 0.81 -10.54 -8.32
N THR A 58 1.60 -10.30 -9.38
CA THR A 58 2.68 -11.20 -9.82
C THR A 58 4.07 -10.83 -9.30
N LYS A 59 4.23 -9.65 -8.69
CA LYS A 59 5.43 -9.30 -7.92
C LYS A 59 5.41 -10.05 -6.59
N ARG A 60 5.75 -11.33 -6.63
CA ARG A 60 6.25 -12.07 -5.47
C ARG A 60 7.75 -11.84 -5.34
#